data_AF-A0A533BA69-F1
#
_entry.id   AF-A0A533BA69-F1
#
_cell.length_a   1.000
_cell.length_b   1.000
_cell.length_c   1.000
_cell.angle_alpha   90.00
_cell.angle_beta   90.00
_cell.angle_gamma   90.00
#
_symmetry.space_group_name_H-M   'P 1'
#
loop_
_entity.id
_entity.type
_entity.pdbx_description
1 polymer ?
#
loop_
_entity_poly.entity_id
_entity_poly.type
_entity_poly.pdbx_seq_one_letter_code
_entity_poly.pdbx_strand_id
1 'polypeptide(L)' 'MPFTIHPYRRFPVQCSVTYNAGPFQGQGTVWNLSCSGWRIAGDFPMRPGDVFIDRHAA' A
#
# COMPACT_ATOMS: atom_id res chain seq x y z
N MET A 1 -23.48 -19.16 -7.53
CA MET A 1 -22.24 -18.46 -7.90
C MET A 1 -21.39 -18.34 -6.63
N PRO A 2 -20.13 -18.80 -6.61
CA PRO A 2 -19.29 -18.60 -5.43
C PRO A 2 -18.96 -17.12 -5.29
N PHE A 3 -19.08 -16.58 -4.08
CA PHE A 3 -18.64 -15.22 -3.78
C PHE A 3 -17.12 -15.24 -3.56
N THR A 4 -16.42 -14.26 -4.12
CA THR A 4 -14.97 -14.11 -3.93
C THR A 4 -14.70 -12.78 -3.24
N ILE A 5 -14.23 -12.84 -1.99
CA ILE A 5 -13.93 -11.63 -1.20
C ILE A 5 -12.69 -10.91 -1.76
N HIS A 6 -11.69 -11.67 -2.20
CA HIS A 6 -10.47 -11.13 -2.80
C HIS A 6 -10.11 -11.90 -4.08
N PRO A 7 -10.06 -11.23 -5.24
CA PRO A 7 -9.74 -11.88 -6.52
C PRO A 7 -8.27 -12.32 -6.61
N TYR A 8 -7.39 -11.79 -5.76
CA TYR A 8 -5.97 -12.12 -5.73
C TYR A 8 -5.51 -12.53 -4.33
N ARG A 9 -4.55 -13.47 -4.29
CA ARG A 9 -3.88 -13.86 -3.04
C ARG A 9 -3.08 -12.67 -2.49
N ARG A 10 -3.17 -12.48 -1.17
CA ARG A 10 -2.29 -11.57 -0.43
C ARG A 10 -1.09 -12.34 0.11
N PHE A 11 0.11 -11.87 -0.21
CA PHE A 11 1.36 -12.38 0.32
C PHE A 11 1.76 -11.52 1.52
N PRO A 12 2.03 -12.13 2.68
CA PRO A 12 2.55 -11.39 3.83
C PRO A 12 3.94 -10.89 3.50
N VAL A 13 4.17 -9.60 3.72
CA VAL A 13 5.48 -8.96 3.58
C VAL A 13 5.69 -8.00 4.74
N GLN A 14 6.93 -7.65 5.02
CA GLN A 14 7.27 -6.58 5.95
C GLN A 14 8.42 -5.79 5.35
N CYS A 15 8.08 -4.82 4.49
CA CYS A 15 9.06 -3.96 3.85
C CYS A 15 8.79 -2.49 4.14
N SER A 16 9.86 -1.75 4.43
CA SER A 16 9.82 -0.30 4.56
C SER A 16 9.72 0.32 3.17
N VAL A 17 8.87 1.32 3.04
CA VAL A 17 8.64 2.06 1.80
C VAL A 17 8.61 3.55 2.08
N THR A 18 8.93 4.34 1.05
CA THR A 18 8.69 5.78 1.05
C THR A 18 7.69 6.09 -0.04
N TYR A 19 6.73 6.96 0.23
CA TYR A 19 5.71 7.33 -0.74
C TYR A 19 5.54 8.83 -0.80
N ASN A 20 5.08 9.34 -1.94
CA ASN A 20 4.68 10.74 -2.07
C ASN A 20 3.16 10.84 -2.14
N ALA A 21 2.58 11.60 -1.22
CA ALA A 21 1.17 12.00 -1.21
C ALA A 21 1.08 13.48 -1.62
N GLY A 22 0.97 13.73 -2.92
CA GLY A 22 1.06 15.10 -3.47
C GLY A 22 2.44 15.72 -3.18
N PRO A 23 2.51 16.90 -2.51
CA PRO A 23 3.77 17.57 -2.20
C PRO A 23 4.50 16.98 -0.98
N PHE A 24 3.89 16.04 -0.26
CA PHE A 24 4.45 15.46 0.96
C PHE A 24 5.08 14.11 0.68
N GLN A 25 6.25 13.86 1.27
CA GLN A 25 6.86 12.54 1.32
C GLN A 25 6.59 11.91 2.68
N GLY A 26 6.04 10.70 2.68
CA GLY A 26 5.80 9.88 3.86
C GLY A 26 6.60 8.59 3.83
N GLN A 27 6.64 7.92 4.98
CA GLN A 27 7.24 6.61 5.15
C GLN A 27 6.23 5.62 5.74
N GLY A 28 6.42 4.34 5.47
CA GLY A 28 5.56 3.33 6.03
C GLY A 28 6.07 1.91 5.86
N THR A 29 5.31 0.98 6.40
CA THR A 29 5.58 -0.46 6.31
C THR A 29 4.46 -1.13 5.54
N VAL A 30 4.82 -1.86 4.48
CA VAL A 30 3.89 -2.75 3.78
C VAL A 30 3.80 -4.05 4.53
N TRP A 31 2.57 -4.46 4.86
CA TRP A 31 2.29 -5.69 5.59
C TRP A 31 1.79 -6.83 4.69
N ASN A 32 1.25 -6.50 3.52
CA ASN A 32 0.89 -7.48 2.51
C ASN A 32 0.78 -6.86 1.13
N LEU A 33 1.06 -7.68 0.12
CA LEU A 33 1.04 -7.34 -1.29
C LEU A 33 0.15 -8.33 -2.07
N SER A 34 -0.50 -7.84 -3.11
CA SER A 34 -1.26 -8.61 -4.08
C SER A 34 -1.18 -7.93 -5.44
N CYS A 35 -1.57 -8.61 -6.53
CA CYS A 35 -1.53 -8.04 -7.88
C CYS A 35 -2.37 -6.77 -8.04
N SER A 36 -3.40 -6.57 -7.22
CA SER A 36 -4.30 -5.41 -7.29
C SER A 36 -4.05 -4.36 -6.21
N GLY A 37 -3.01 -4.52 -5.38
CA GLY A 37 -2.71 -3.55 -4.33
C GLY A 37 -2.10 -4.16 -3.07
N TRP A 38 -1.99 -3.33 -2.05
CA TRP A 38 -1.19 -3.59 -0.86
C TRP A 38 -1.78 -2.90 0.37
N ARG A 39 -1.38 -3.37 1.55
CA ARG A 39 -1.72 -2.74 2.83
C ARG A 39 -0.47 -2.11 3.42
N ILE A 40 -0.51 -0.79 3.58
CA ILE A 40 0.54 0.01 4.22
C ILE A 40 0.06 0.52 5.58
N ALA A 41 0.97 0.59 6.55
CA ALA A 41 0.84 1.45 7.72
C ALA A 41 1.85 2.59 7.54
N GLY A 42 1.34 3.81 7.32
CA GLY A 42 2.16 5.01 7.08
C GLY A 42 2.04 6.02 8.21
N ASP A 43 2.93 7.00 8.15
CA ASP A 43 3.00 8.17 9.04
C ASP A 43 2.02 9.30 8.68
N PHE A 44 1.51 9.33 7.46
CA PHE A 44 0.63 10.37 6.96
C PHE A 44 -0.85 9.95 6.99
N PRO A 45 -1.77 10.80 7.48
CA PRO A 45 -3.20 10.49 7.44
C PRO A 45 -3.70 10.54 6.00
N MET A 46 -4.17 9.40 5.50
CA MET A 46 -4.81 9.28 4.17
C MET A 46 -6.31 9.09 4.29
N ARG A 47 -7.04 9.68 3.35
CA ARG A 47 -8.49 9.52 3.18
C ARG A 47 -8.76 8.56 2.01
N PRO A 48 -9.89 7.84 2.03
CA PRO A 48 -10.30 7.07 0.86
C PRO A 48 -10.39 7.95 -0.39
N GLY A 49 -9.71 7.54 -1.46
CA GLY A 49 -9.59 8.31 -2.71
C GLY A 49 -8.29 9.11 -2.86
N ASP A 50 -7.52 9.26 -1.78
CA ASP A 50 -6.18 9.86 -1.88
C ASP A 50 -5.25 8.95 -2.70
N VAL A 51 -4.44 9.58 -3.54
CA VAL A 51 -3.48 8.90 -4.40
C VAL A 51 -2.08 9.20 -3.90
N PHE A 52 -1.26 8.17 -3.84
CA PHE A 52 0.15 8.30 -3.54
C PHE A 52 0.97 7.42 -4.48
N ILE A 53 2.22 7.83 -4.67
CA ILE A 53 3.18 7.13 -5.52
C ILE A 53 4.24 6.53 -4.60
N ASP A 54 4.32 5.22 -4.57
CA ASP A 54 5.41 4.51 -3.93
C ASP A 54 6.72 4.79 -4.65
N ARG A 55 7.75 5.14 -3.88
CA ARG A 55 9.13 5.18 -4.32
C ARG A 55 9.87 4.09 -3.57
N HIS A 56 10.07 2.97 -4.27
CA HIS A 56 11.07 1.99 -3.89
C HIS A 56 12.45 2.68 -3.90
N ALA A 57 13.09 2.80 -2.73
CA ALA A 57 14.52 3.03 -2.68
C ALA A 57 15.18 1.76 -3.21
N ALA A 58 15.85 1.88 -4.36
CA ALA A 58 16.67 0.82 -4.95
C ALA A 58 17.89 0.53 -4.07
#